data_AF-A0A6P0U056-F1
#
_entry.id   AF-A0A6P0U056-F1
#
_cell.length_a   1.000
_cell.length_b   1.000
_cell.length_c   1.000
_cell.angle_alpha   90.00
_cell.angle_beta   90.00
_cell.angle_gamma   90.00
#
_symmetry.space_group_name_H-M   'P 1'
#
loop_
_entity.id
_entity.type
_entity.pdbx_description
1 polymer ?
#
loop_
_entity_poly.entity_id
_entity_poly.type
_entity_poly.pdbx_seq_one_letter_code
_entity_poly.pdbx_strand_id
1 'polypeptide(L)' 'MGSHREQYIWKRGIKMAINCYQITQHFPTSELYGLTSQIRRSCVSVPSNIAEG' A
#
# COMPACT_ATOMS: atom_id res chain seq x y z
N MET A 1 -0.88 19.88 11.06
CA MET A 1 -1.87 19.66 9.97
C MET A 1 -1.10 19.74 8.66
N GLY A 2 -0.90 18.59 8.01
CA GLY A 2 -0.06 18.51 6.80
C GLY A 2 -0.58 19.38 5.65
N SER A 3 0.36 19.85 4.83
CA SER A 3 0.10 20.65 3.64
C SER A 3 -0.87 19.93 2.68
N HIS A 4 -1.54 20.70 1.82
CA HIS A 4 -2.43 20.14 0.79
C HIS A 4 -1.71 19.11 -0.11
N ARG A 5 -0.38 19.27 -0.29
CA ARG A 5 0.46 18.34 -1.03
C ARG A 5 0.65 17.00 -0.29
N GLU A 6 0.89 17.03 1.01
CA GLU A 6 1.04 15.81 1.82
C GLU A 6 -0.26 15.01 1.86
N GLN A 7 -1.40 15.68 2.05
CA GLN A 7 -2.70 15.02 1.98
C GLN A 7 -2.97 14.39 0.60
N TYR A 8 -2.57 15.07 -0.48
CA TYR A 8 -2.69 14.53 -1.84
C TYR A 8 -1.80 13.28 -2.03
N ILE A 9 -0.54 13.33 -1.60
CA ILE A 9 0.40 12.22 -1.72
C ILE A 9 -0.06 11.03 -0.86
N TRP A 10 -0.52 11.29 0.36
CA TRP A 10 -1.08 10.28 1.26
C TRP A 10 -2.29 9.55 0.63
N LYS A 11 -3.26 10.29 0.07
CA LYS A 11 -4.42 9.70 -0.63
C LYS A 11 -3.98 8.82 -1.81
N ARG A 12 -2.94 9.21 -2.55
CA ARG A 12 -2.38 8.35 -3.61
C ARG A 12 -1.72 7.09 -3.07
N GLY A 13 -1.01 7.19 -1.94
CA GLY A 13 -0.45 6.03 -1.24
C GLY A 13 -1.52 5.03 -0.82
N ILE A 14 -2.64 5.50 -0.26
CA ILE A 14 -3.78 4.64 0.08
C ILE A 14 -4.35 3.95 -1.17
N LYS A 15 -4.57 4.70 -2.26
CA LYS A 15 -5.06 4.13 -3.52
C LYS A 15 -4.10 3.08 -4.10
N MET A 16 -2.79 3.33 -4.01
CA MET A 16 -1.76 2.37 -4.41
C MET A 16 -1.85 1.08 -3.58
N ALA A 17 -1.99 1.18 -2.25
CA ALA A 17 -2.13 0.02 -1.39
C ALA A 17 -3.37 -0.81 -1.75
N ILE A 18 -4.52 -0.17 -1.98
CA ILE A 18 -5.75 -0.85 -2.44
C ILE A 18 -5.50 -1.61 -3.74
N ASN A 19 -4.85 -0.98 -4.72
CA ASN A 19 -4.52 -1.63 -5.99
C ASN A 19 -3.58 -2.85 -5.77
N CYS A 20 -2.59 -2.75 -4.89
CA CYS A 20 -1.73 -3.89 -4.55
C CYS A 20 -2.55 -5.06 -3.99
N TYR A 21 -3.54 -4.80 -3.13
CA TYR A 21 -4.44 -5.84 -2.62
C TYR A 21 -5.26 -6.50 -3.73
N GLN A 22 -5.83 -5.70 -4.65
CA GLN A 22 -6.61 -6.19 -5.78
C GLN A 22 -5.78 -7.04 -6.76
N ILE A 23 -4.55 -6.61 -7.07
CA ILE A 23 -3.66 -7.37 -7.97
C ILE A 23 -3.26 -8.69 -7.32
N THR A 24 -2.82 -8.64 -6.06
CA THR A 24 -2.35 -9.84 -5.34
C THR A 24 -3.48 -10.82 -4.98
N GLN A 25 -4.75 -10.45 -5.09
CA GLN A 25 -5.87 -11.39 -5.00
C GLN A 25 -5.87 -12.45 -6.11
N HIS A 26 -5.22 -12.17 -7.24
CA HIS A 26 -5.17 -13.08 -8.39
C HIS A 26 -3.92 -13.96 -8.40
N PHE A 27 -3.07 -13.86 -7.36
CA PHE A 27 -1.87 -14.69 -7.27
C PHE A 27 -2.23 -16.11 -6.83
N PRO A 28 -1.41 -17.12 -7.21
CA PRO A 28 -1.59 -18.48 -6.71
C PRO A 28 -1.56 -18.53 -5.19
N THR A 29 -2.33 -19.44 -4.59
CA THR A 29 -2.37 -19.63 -3.12
C THR A 29 -0.99 -19.95 -2.53
N SER A 30 -0.09 -20.57 -3.31
CA SER A 30 1.30 -20.83 -2.91
C SER A 30 2.09 -19.54 -2.59
N GLU A 31 1.69 -18.40 -3.13
CA GLU A 31 2.34 -17.10 -2.91
C GLU A 31 1.77 -16.30 -1.73
N LEU A 32 0.75 -16.83 -1.03
CA LEU A 32 0.05 -16.11 0.05
C LEU A 32 1.02 -15.58 1.11
N TYR A 33 1.95 -16.43 1.56
CA TYR A 33 2.96 -16.08 2.55
C TYR A 33 4.27 -15.57 1.92
N GLY A 34 4.46 -15.78 0.61
CA GLY A 34 5.58 -15.28 -0.17
C GLY A 34 5.31 -13.87 -0.72
N LEU A 35 5.17 -13.74 -2.03
CA LEU A 35 5.05 -12.46 -2.71
C LEU A 35 3.84 -11.65 -2.23
N THR A 36 2.70 -12.29 -1.98
CA THR A 36 1.47 -11.60 -1.56
C THR A 36 1.66 -10.89 -0.22
N SER A 37 2.24 -11.55 0.77
CA SER A 37 2.47 -10.97 2.10
C SER A 37 3.47 -9.81 2.05
N GLN A 38 4.53 -9.95 1.25
CA GLN A 38 5.58 -8.94 1.12
C GLN A 38 5.06 -7.69 0.41
N ILE A 39 4.42 -7.85 -0.76
CA ILE A 39 3.87 -6.74 -1.53
C ILE A 39 2.83 -5.95 -0.70
N ARG A 40 1.90 -6.65 -0.03
CA ARG A 40 0.85 -5.98 0.76
C ARG A 40 1.45 -5.16 1.91
N ARG A 41 2.41 -5.71 2.66
CA ARG A 41 3.08 -4.99 3.75
C ARG A 41 3.87 -3.79 3.25
N SER A 42 4.64 -3.96 2.18
CA SER A 42 5.39 -2.88 1.55
C SER A 42 4.49 -1.78 1.00
N CYS A 43 3.36 -2.12 0.36
CA CYS A 43 2.45 -1.09 -0.16
C CYS A 43 1.73 -0.31 0.95
N VAL A 44 1.39 -0.96 2.07
CA VAL A 44 0.76 -0.30 3.23
C VAL A 44 1.74 0.60 3.98
N SER A 45 3.03 0.25 4.02
CA SER A 45 4.01 1.10 4.71
C SER A 45 4.17 2.47 4.06
N VAL A 46 3.95 2.61 2.75
CA VAL A 46 4.07 3.90 2.05
C VAL A 46 3.14 4.99 2.63
N PRO A 47 1.81 4.85 2.63
CA PRO A 47 0.92 5.84 3.24
C PRO A 47 1.12 5.97 4.76
N SER A 48 1.54 4.92 5.48
CA SER A 48 1.85 5.02 6.91
C SER A 48 3.05 5.93 7.16
N ASN A 49 4.17 5.74 6.43
CA ASN A 49 5.35 6.59 6.55
C ASN A 49 5.06 8.05 6.14
N ILE A 50 4.15 8.28 5.17
CA ILE A 50 3.72 9.63 4.80
C ILE A 50 2.89 10.28 5.92
N ALA A 51 2.11 9.49 6.68
CA ALA A 51 1.29 10.00 7.78
C ALA A 51 2.09 10.21 9.07
N GLU A 52 3.15 9.44 9.28
CA GLU A 52 4.09 9.57 10.40
C GLU A 52 5.08 10.72 10.23
N GLY A 53 5.38 11.09 8.98
CA GLY A 53 6.25 12.20 8.61
C GLY A 53 5.77 13.58 9.04
#